data_AF-A0A7V9UF90-F1
#
_entry.id   AF-A0A7V9UF90-F1
#
_cell.length_a   1.000
_cell.length_b   1.000
_cell.length_c   1.000
_cell.angle_alpha   90.00
_cell.angle_beta   90.00
_cell.angle_gamma   90.00
#
_symmetry.space_group_name_H-M   'P 1'
#
loop_
_entity.id
_entity.type
_entity.pdbx_description
1 polymer ?
#
loop_
_entity_poly.entity_id
_entity_poly.type
_entity_poly.pdbx_seq_one_letter_code
_entity_poly.pdbx_strand_id
1 'polypeptide(L)' 'MKEINIDDGKVILNLSKDDLAALINALNEVCRGFKVDEFEKQIGVSKEEAKNLLLFLSSVYTNGDFERFNYM' A
#
# COMPACT_ATOMS: atom_id res chain seq x y z
N MET A 1 3.75 5.84 -15.87
CA MET A 1 4.97 5.09 -16.26
C MET A 1 5.60 4.65 -14.96
N LYS A 2 5.81 3.34 -14.77
CA LYS A 2 6.41 2.83 -13.53
C LYS A 2 7.92 2.89 -13.72
N GLU A 3 8.61 3.67 -12.90
CA GLU A 3 10.07 3.73 -12.91
C GLU A 3 10.57 3.23 -11.57
N ILE A 4 11.53 2.31 -11.62
CA ILE A 4 12.18 1.73 -10.45
C ILE A 4 13.65 2.10 -10.56
N ASN A 5 14.12 2.89 -9.62
CA ASN A 5 15.51 3.30 -9.51
C ASN A 5 16.13 2.76 -8.23
N ILE A 6 17.44 2.54 -8.24
CA ILE A 6 18.21 2.21 -7.05
C ILE A 6 19.15 3.39 -6.78
N ASP A 7 19.01 4.01 -5.61
CA ASP A 7 19.83 5.14 -5.17
C ASP A 7 20.28 4.90 -3.73
N ASP A 8 21.59 4.93 -3.48
CA ASP A 8 22.20 4.67 -2.17
C ASP A 8 21.66 3.41 -1.45
N GLY A 9 21.49 2.31 -2.22
CA GLY A 9 20.94 1.06 -1.71
C GLY A 9 19.43 1.07 -1.42
N LYS A 10 18.74 2.17 -1.72
CA LYS A 10 17.29 2.31 -1.58
C LYS A 10 16.61 2.14 -2.94
N VAL A 11 15.44 1.51 -2.94
CA VAL A 11 14.58 1.44 -4.11
C VAL A 11 13.67 2.67 -4.12
N ILE A 12 13.75 3.47 -5.18
CA ILE A 12 12.87 4.61 -5.43
C ILE A 12 11.84 4.19 -6.49
N LEU A 13 10.56 4.29 -6.13
CA LEU A 13 9.44 4.01 -7.02
C LEU A 13 8.75 5.32 -7.42
N ASN A 14 8.79 5.64 -8.71
CA ASN A 14 7.95 6.72 -9.25
C ASN A 14 6.63 6.12 -9.74
N LEU A 15 5.54 6.50 -9.07
CA LEU A 15 4.19 6.00 -9.35
C LEU A 15 3.30 7.14 -9.84
N SER A 16 2.46 6.85 -10.83
CA SER A 16 1.32 7.73 -11.12
C SER A 16 0.28 7.66 -10.01
N LYS A 17 -0.63 8.63 -9.97
CA LYS A 17 -1.75 8.60 -9.00
C LYS A 17 -2.57 7.31 -9.15
N ASP A 18 -2.85 6.88 -10.36
CA ASP A 18 -3.60 5.65 -10.63
C ASP A 18 -2.85 4.39 -10.18
N ASP A 19 -1.53 4.34 -10.37
CA ASP A 19 -0.70 3.25 -9.86
C ASP A 19 -0.71 3.20 -8.32
N LEU A 20 -0.65 4.35 -7.66
CA LEU A 20 -0.75 4.43 -6.20
C LEU A 20 -2.13 3.98 -5.71
N ALA A 21 -3.21 4.37 -6.41
CA ALA A 21 -4.57 3.90 -6.09
C ALA A 21 -4.69 2.37 -6.22
N ALA A 22 -4.13 1.79 -7.28
CA ALA A 22 -4.12 0.34 -7.48
C ALA A 22 -3.36 -0.39 -6.36
N LEU A 23 -2.21 0.16 -5.94
CA LEU A 23 -1.42 -0.39 -4.83
C LEU A 23 -2.19 -0.35 -3.50
N ILE A 24 -2.83 0.78 -3.20
CA ILE A 24 -3.66 0.95 -1.99
C ILE A 24 -4.80 -0.06 -1.99
N ASN A 25 -5.52 -0.21 -3.11
CA ASN A 25 -6.61 -1.17 -3.22
C ASN A 25 -6.13 -2.60 -3.00
N ALA A 26 -5.02 -3.01 -3.65
CA ALA A 26 -4.45 -4.33 -3.47
C ALA A 26 -4.04 -4.59 -2.01
N LEU A 27 -3.40 -3.62 -1.36
CA LEU A 27 -2.99 -3.73 0.04
C LEU A 27 -4.20 -3.74 0.99
N ASN A 28 -5.26 -3.01 0.68
CA ASN A 28 -6.52 -3.05 1.42
C ASN A 28 -7.16 -4.45 1.37
N GLU A 29 -7.22 -5.06 0.18
CA GLU A 29 -7.72 -6.43 0.02
C GLU A 29 -6.90 -7.45 0.80
N VAL A 30 -5.56 -7.34 0.78
CA VAL A 30 -4.69 -8.20 1.58
C VAL A 30 -4.95 -7.99 3.08
N CYS A 31 -5.09 -6.75 3.54
CA CYS A 31 -5.28 -6.45 4.97
C CYS A 31 -6.67 -6.83 5.50
N ARG A 32 -7.71 -6.69 4.67
CA ARG A 32 -9.13 -6.74 5.07
C ARG A 32 -9.95 -7.76 4.28
N GLY A 33 -9.82 -7.77 2.96
CA GLY A 33 -10.67 -8.55 2.03
C GLY A 33 -10.38 -10.06 2.05
N PHE A 34 -9.13 -10.46 2.28
CA PHE A 34 -8.74 -11.87 2.35
C PHE A 34 -8.36 -12.31 3.76
N LYS A 35 -8.82 -13.50 4.13
CA LYS A 35 -8.26 -14.24 5.27
C LYS A 35 -7.02 -14.97 4.76
N VAL A 36 -5.85 -14.33 4.89
CA VAL A 36 -4.56 -14.96 4.55
C VAL A 36 -4.11 -15.78 5.74
N ASP A 37 -4.13 -17.11 5.59
CA ASP A 37 -3.55 -18.02 6.58
C ASP A 37 -2.04 -17.83 6.63
N GLU A 38 -1.47 -17.89 7.85
CA GLU A 38 -0.05 -17.58 8.07
C GLU A 38 0.37 -16.24 7.43
N PHE A 39 -0.45 -15.19 7.54
CA PHE A 39 -0.27 -13.88 6.88
C PHE A 39 1.18 -13.42 6.79
N GLU A 40 1.88 -13.38 7.93
CA GLU A 40 3.25 -12.87 8.00
C GLU A 40 4.24 -13.69 7.17
N LYS A 41 4.06 -15.02 7.11
CA LYS A 41 4.89 -15.91 6.30
C LYS A 41 4.63 -15.73 4.80
N GLN A 42 3.39 -15.45 4.40
CA GLN A 42 3.02 -15.31 2.99
C GLN A 42 3.33 -13.91 2.45
N ILE A 43 3.14 -12.88 3.27
CA ILE A 43 3.30 -11.48 2.88
C ILE A 43 4.72 -10.98 3.19
N GLY A 44 5.40 -11.58 4.15
CA GLY A 44 6.76 -11.22 4.58
C GLY A 44 6.83 -10.04 5.56
N VAL A 45 5.68 -9.53 6.00
CA VAL A 45 5.54 -8.50 7.05
C VAL A 45 4.37 -8.84 7.95
N SER A 46 4.41 -8.33 9.18
CA SER A 46 3.28 -8.46 10.10
C SER A 46 2.04 -7.76 9.54
N LYS A 47 0.86 -8.20 9.99
CA LYS A 47 -0.41 -7.58 9.61
C LYS A 47 -0.50 -6.12 10.06
N GLU A 48 0.20 -5.76 11.14
CA GLU A 48 0.26 -4.39 11.64
C GLU A 48 1.12 -3.51 10.73
N GLU A 49 2.31 -3.96 10.32
CA GLU A 49 3.16 -3.23 9.37
C GLU A 49 2.45 -3.01 8.03
N ALA A 50 1.75 -4.01 7.51
CA ALA A 50 0.95 -3.87 6.29
C ALA A 50 -0.16 -2.81 6.44
N LYS A 51 -0.85 -2.78 7.58
CA LYS A 51 -1.87 -1.76 7.88
C LYS A 51 -1.28 -0.37 8.03
N ASN A 52 -0.12 -0.25 8.67
CA ASN A 52 0.58 1.02 8.83
C ASN A 52 1.03 1.56 7.46
N LEU A 53 1.52 0.69 6.58
CA LEU A 53 1.84 1.06 5.20
C LEU A 53 0.59 1.49 4.42
N LEU A 54 -0.54 0.80 4.57
CA LEU A 54 -1.81 1.18 3.95
C LEU A 54 -2.25 2.59 4.39
N LEU A 55 -2.18 2.88 5.69
CA LEU A 55 -2.54 4.19 6.23
C LEU A 55 -1.61 5.29 5.71
N PHE A 56 -0.31 5.02 5.66
CA PHE A 56 0.68 5.94 5.11
C PHE A 56 0.43 6.23 3.62
N LEU A 57 0.29 5.19 2.78
CA LEU A 57 0.06 5.38 1.35
C LEU A 57 -1.27 6.07 1.08
N SER A 58 -2.30 5.75 1.87
CA SER A 58 -3.60 6.42 1.78
C SER A 58 -3.47 7.91 2.11
N SER A 59 -2.74 8.30 3.16
CA SER A 59 -2.56 9.72 3.50
C SER A 59 -1.80 10.50 2.43
N VAL A 60 -0.81 9.87 1.78
CA VAL A 60 -0.11 10.45 0.63
C VAL A 60 -1.06 10.62 -0.56
N TYR A 61 -1.94 9.65 -0.79
CA TYR A 61 -2.94 9.70 -1.86
C TYR A 61 -4.06 10.73 -1.60
N THR A 62 -4.47 10.91 -0.34
CA THR A 62 -5.59 11.75 0.09
C THR A 62 -5.23 13.19 0.42
N ASN A 63 -3.99 13.65 0.18
CA ASN A 63 -3.66 15.09 0.09
C ASN A 63 -4.42 15.84 -1.03
N GLY A 64 -5.52 15.27 -1.52
CA GLY A 64 -6.61 15.96 -2.21
C GLY A 64 -8.00 15.30 -2.09
N ASP A 65 -8.29 14.39 -1.13
CA ASP A 65 -9.66 13.97 -0.71
C ASP A 65 -9.62 12.76 0.27
N PHE A 66 -9.93 12.97 1.55
CA PHE A 66 -9.80 12.01 2.67
C PHE A 66 -10.94 10.99 2.83
N GLU A 67 -12.03 11.12 2.06
CA GLU A 67 -13.31 10.46 2.35
C GLU A 67 -13.38 8.98 1.92
N ARG A 68 -12.49 8.51 1.03
CA ARG A 68 -12.69 7.20 0.37
C ARG A 68 -12.29 5.95 1.17
N PHE A 69 -11.45 6.05 2.20
CA PHE A 69 -10.83 4.85 2.82
C PHE A 69 -11.35 4.51 4.23
N ASN A 70 -12.28 5.30 4.78
CA ASN A 70 -12.90 5.04 6.09
C ASN A 70 -14.19 4.19 6.01
N TYR A 71 -14.68 3.85 4.82
CA TYR A 71 -15.98 3.16 4.64
C TYR A 71 -15.92 1.86 3.82
N MET A 72 -14.75 1.27 3.58
CA MET A 72 -14.61 -0.07 2.95
C MET A 72 -13.80 -1.03 3.83
#